data_AF-A0A0H3ZT79-F1
#
_entry.id   AF-A0A0H3ZT79-F1
#
_cell.length_a   1.000
_cell.length_b   1.000
_cell.length_c   1.000
_cell.angle_alpha   90.00
_cell.angle_beta   90.00
_cell.angle_gamma   90.00
#
_symmetry.space_group_name_H-M   'P 1'
#
loop_
_entity.id
_entity.type
_entity.pdbx_description
1 polymer ?
#
loop_
_entity_poly.entity_id
_entity_poly.type
_entity_poly.pdbx_seq_one_letter_code
_entity_poly.pdbx_strand_id
1 'polypeptide(L)'
;MSQTTPPLFGHYVLNDALDPSGFIDITSTAKDAGFYFPYTGISQQAYFQAVDVPDVIIECSKEKLTLQLLKLARRAARKVPAQSQVPFTVCQPPSLDNLYVNRSLDLIASIERDRHDQPMLIITTKEDEVHDA
;
A
#
# COMPACT_ATOMS: atom_id res chain seq x y z
N MET A 1 1.98 -32.81 12.08
CA MET A 1 1.02 -31.74 11.76
C MET A 1 1.81 -30.47 11.52
N SER A 2 1.83 -29.96 10.30
CA SER A 2 2.56 -28.73 9.98
C SER A 2 1.75 -27.54 10.47
N GLN A 3 2.15 -26.92 11.58
CA GLN A 3 1.65 -25.60 11.93
C GLN A 3 2.09 -24.65 10.80
N THR A 4 1.15 -24.27 9.95
CA THR A 4 1.33 -23.12 9.07
C THR A 4 1.40 -21.91 9.96
N THR A 5 2.61 -21.46 10.29
CA THR A 5 2.84 -20.20 10.99
C THR A 5 2.10 -19.11 10.20
N PRO A 6 1.15 -18.38 10.82
CA PRO A 6 0.47 -17.30 10.13
C PRO A 6 1.51 -16.28 9.64
N PRO A 7 1.24 -15.57 8.53
CA PRO A 7 2.15 -14.57 8.00
C PRO A 7 2.48 -13.54 9.09
N LEU A 8 3.76 -13.49 9.49
CA LEU A 8 4.25 -12.64 10.59
C LEU A 8 4.15 -11.14 10.30
N PHE A 9 3.84 -10.75 9.06
CA PHE A 9 3.76 -9.35 8.66
C PHE A 9 2.87 -8.57 9.64
N GLY A 10 1.75 -9.16 10.09
CA GLY A 10 0.83 -8.57 11.08
C GLY A 10 1.30 -8.49 12.55
N HIS A 11 2.53 -8.90 12.87
CA HIS A 11 3.00 -9.00 14.26
C HIS A 11 3.86 -7.80 14.70
N TYR A 12 4.34 -7.01 13.75
CA TYR A 12 5.23 -5.88 14.01
C TYR A 12 4.51 -4.60 13.62
N VAL A 13 4.24 -3.76 14.61
CA VAL A 13 3.55 -2.49 14.42
C VAL A 13 4.45 -1.38 14.96
N LEU A 14 4.62 -0.31 14.20
CA LEU A 14 5.29 0.89 14.69
C LEU A 14 4.45 1.57 15.77
N ASN A 15 5.12 2.22 16.73
CA ASN A 15 4.45 2.76 17.93
C ASN A 15 3.97 4.20 17.77
N ASP A 16 4.15 4.80 16.60
CA ASP A 16 3.74 6.18 16.34
C ASP A 16 2.27 6.22 15.95
N ALA A 17 1.47 6.92 16.76
CA ALA A 17 0.04 7.07 16.54
C ALA A 17 -0.20 7.95 15.31
N LEU A 18 -0.58 7.32 14.20
CA LEU A 18 -0.88 7.98 12.94
C LEU A 18 -2.32 8.53 12.92
N ASP A 19 -2.50 9.68 12.28
CA ASP A 19 -3.82 10.26 11.99
C ASP A 19 -4.36 9.69 10.66
N PRO A 20 -5.45 8.90 10.67
CA PRO A 20 -5.99 8.29 9.46
C PRO A 20 -6.55 9.31 8.45
N SER A 21 -6.87 10.53 8.89
CA SER A 21 -7.53 11.54 8.05
C SER A 21 -6.68 12.04 6.88
N GLY A 22 -5.36 11.85 6.94
CA GLY A 22 -4.43 12.19 5.86
C GLY A 22 -4.37 11.19 4.70
N PHE A 23 -5.05 10.04 4.83
CA PHE A 23 -4.93 8.93 3.89
C PHE A 23 -6.24 8.64 3.16
N ILE A 24 -6.10 8.12 1.94
CA ILE A 24 -7.24 7.64 1.14
C ILE A 24 -7.60 6.25 1.63
N ASP A 25 -8.81 6.11 2.18
CA ASP A 25 -9.34 4.84 2.69
C ASP A 25 -9.63 3.86 1.53
N ILE A 26 -8.98 2.70 1.58
CA ILE A 26 -9.15 1.59 0.64
C ILE A 26 -9.48 0.27 1.35
N THR A 27 -10.03 0.35 2.57
CA THR A 27 -10.26 -0.79 3.46
C THR A 27 -11.12 -1.88 2.84
N SER A 28 -12.15 -1.52 2.07
CA SER A 28 -12.99 -2.49 1.35
C SER A 28 -12.16 -3.30 0.34
N THR A 29 -11.44 -2.62 -0.54
CA THR A 29 -10.59 -3.23 -1.58
C THR A 29 -9.44 -4.04 -0.97
N ALA A 30 -8.91 -3.60 0.18
CA ALA A 30 -7.87 -4.32 0.93
C ALA A 30 -8.35 -5.70 1.42
N LYS A 31 -9.61 -5.80 1.86
CA LYS A 31 -10.22 -7.08 2.26
C LYS A 31 -10.31 -8.05 1.08
N ASP A 32 -10.64 -7.57 -0.11
CA ASP A 32 -10.68 -8.38 -1.32
C ASP A 32 -9.27 -8.87 -1.74
N ALA A 33 -8.22 -8.11 -1.41
CA ALA A 33 -6.83 -8.52 -1.59
C ALA A 33 -6.32 -9.50 -0.51
N GLY A 34 -7.08 -9.70 0.56
CA GLY A 34 -6.76 -10.57 1.70
C GLY A 34 -5.98 -9.88 2.82
N PHE A 35 -6.10 -8.57 2.96
CA PHE A 35 -5.68 -7.80 4.14
C PHE A 35 -6.90 -7.55 5.04
N TYR A 36 -6.81 -7.95 6.30
CA TYR A 36 -7.94 -7.89 7.24
C TYR A 36 -7.72 -6.89 8.38
N PHE A 37 -7.08 -5.76 8.08
CA PHE A 37 -6.91 -4.68 9.04
C PHE A 37 -8.22 -3.91 9.23
N PRO A 38 -8.49 -3.37 10.44
CA PRO A 38 -9.58 -2.44 10.68
C PRO A 38 -9.60 -1.25 9.71
N TYR A 39 -8.42 -0.76 9.33
CA TYR A 39 -8.23 0.33 8.39
C TYR A 39 -7.06 0.03 7.43
N THR A 40 -7.21 0.43 6.16
CA THR A 40 -6.12 0.46 5.19
C THR A 40 -6.14 1.78 4.43
N GLY A 41 -5.04 2.52 4.48
CA GLY A 41 -4.89 3.83 3.84
C GLY A 41 -3.77 3.84 2.80
N ILE A 42 -3.92 4.68 1.78
CA ILE A 42 -2.84 5.04 0.86
C ILE A 42 -2.59 6.56 0.96
N SER A 43 -1.33 7.00 1.01
CA SER A 43 -1.00 8.43 0.96
C SER A 43 -1.52 9.04 -0.35
N GLN A 44 -1.90 10.33 -0.32
CA GLN A 44 -2.37 11.00 -1.54
C GLN A 44 -1.33 10.90 -2.67
N GLN A 45 -0.06 11.11 -2.33
CA GLN A 45 1.05 11.01 -3.28
C GLN A 45 1.13 9.61 -3.92
N ALA A 46 1.12 8.54 -3.10
CA ALA A 46 1.13 7.18 -3.61
C ALA A 46 -0.11 6.86 -4.47
N TYR A 47 -1.28 7.35 -4.07
CA TYR A 47 -2.51 7.12 -4.83
C TYR A 47 -2.51 7.81 -6.20
N PHE A 48 -2.15 9.09 -6.26
CA PHE A 48 -2.13 9.82 -7.54
C PHE A 48 -1.03 9.32 -8.48
N GLN A 49 0.09 8.83 -7.94
CA GLN A 49 1.17 8.30 -8.76
C GLN A 49 0.99 6.82 -9.16
N ALA A 50 0.15 6.04 -8.48
CA ALA A 50 -0.01 4.61 -8.73
C ALA A 50 -1.42 4.19 -9.19
N VAL A 51 -2.45 5.00 -8.93
CA VAL A 51 -3.86 4.61 -9.07
C VAL A 51 -4.67 5.60 -9.92
N ASP A 52 -4.51 6.91 -9.70
CA ASP A 52 -5.35 7.91 -10.39
C ASP A 52 -4.89 8.14 -11.84
N VAL A 53 -5.41 7.30 -12.74
CA VAL A 53 -5.17 7.41 -14.19
C VAL A 53 -6.29 8.22 -14.82
N PRO A 54 -5.99 9.16 -15.75
CA PRO A 54 -7.02 9.78 -16.57
C PRO A 54 -7.83 8.71 -17.32
N ASP A 55 -9.16 8.81 -17.27
CA ASP A 55 -10.11 7.84 -17.87
C ASP A 55 -9.87 7.57 -19.37
N VAL A 56 -9.10 8.44 -20.02
CA VAL A 56 -8.78 8.39 -21.45
C VAL A 56 -7.74 7.31 -21.80
N ILE A 57 -6.95 6.82 -20.83
CA ILE A 57 -5.72 6.08 -21.15
C ILE A 57 -5.82 4.54 -21.03
N ILE A 58 -6.76 3.92 -20.27
CA ILE A 58 -6.79 2.45 -20.12
C ILE A 58 -8.20 1.90 -19.79
N GLU A 59 -8.56 0.71 -20.28
CA GLU A 59 -9.68 -0.14 -19.78
C GLU A 59 -9.55 -0.58 -18.30
N CYS A 60 -8.59 -0.02 -17.55
CA CYS A 60 -8.26 -0.43 -16.20
C CYS A 60 -8.82 0.59 -15.21
N SER A 61 -9.88 0.20 -14.48
CA SER A 61 -10.46 1.05 -13.43
C SER A 61 -9.50 1.27 -12.27
N LYS A 62 -9.66 2.40 -11.56
CA LYS A 62 -8.92 2.73 -10.33
C LYS A 62 -8.94 1.57 -9.33
N GLU A 63 -10.10 0.94 -9.14
CA GLU A 63 -10.27 -0.24 -8.29
C GLU A 63 -9.36 -1.42 -8.68
N LYS A 64 -9.22 -1.71 -9.99
CA LYS A 64 -8.31 -2.78 -10.47
C LYS A 64 -6.86 -2.44 -10.15
N LEU A 65 -6.46 -1.19 -10.30
CA LEU A 65 -5.11 -0.73 -9.98
C LEU A 65 -4.83 -0.80 -8.48
N THR A 66 -5.77 -0.35 -7.64
CA THR A 66 -5.67 -0.49 -6.18
C THR A 66 -5.53 -1.96 -5.79
N LEU A 67 -6.32 -2.87 -6.38
CA LEU A 67 -6.25 -4.30 -6.11
C LEU A 67 -4.89 -4.90 -6.55
N GLN A 68 -4.36 -4.47 -7.70
CA GLN A 68 -3.03 -4.92 -8.17
C GLN A 68 -1.92 -4.47 -7.23
N LEU A 69 -1.96 -3.20 -6.80
CA LEU A 69 -1.03 -2.64 -5.81
C LEU A 69 -1.06 -3.46 -4.51
N LEU A 70 -2.25 -3.74 -3.97
CA LEU A 70 -2.41 -4.55 -2.76
C LEU A 70 -1.88 -5.99 -2.94
N LYS A 71 -2.08 -6.61 -4.10
CA LYS A 71 -1.51 -7.94 -4.41
C LYS A 71 0.02 -7.91 -4.41
N LEU A 72 0.63 -6.83 -4.90
CA LEU A 72 2.09 -6.66 -4.89
C LEU A 72 2.62 -6.44 -3.47
N ALA A 73 1.98 -5.57 -2.69
CA ALA A 73 2.29 -5.37 -1.27
C ALA A 73 2.23 -6.70 -0.50
N ARG A 74 1.17 -7.48 -0.70
CA ARG A 74 1.03 -8.81 -0.07
C ARG A 74 2.14 -9.77 -0.48
N ARG A 75 2.56 -9.75 -1.75
CA ARG A 75 3.66 -10.58 -2.24
C ARG A 75 4.99 -10.17 -1.61
N ALA A 76 5.24 -8.87 -1.43
CA ALA A 76 6.43 -8.36 -0.77
C ALA A 76 6.45 -8.74 0.72
N ALA A 77 5.35 -8.50 1.43
CA ALA A 77 5.16 -8.90 2.84
C ALA A 77 5.44 -10.39 3.08
N ARG A 78 5.02 -11.27 2.17
CA ARG A 78 5.27 -12.71 2.27
C ARG A 78 6.74 -13.10 2.11
N LYS A 79 7.56 -12.29 1.43
CA LYS A 79 9.01 -12.56 1.28
C LYS A 79 9.78 -12.25 2.55
N VAL A 80 9.36 -11.21 3.27
CA VAL A 80 10.02 -10.70 4.49
C VAL A 80 8.99 -10.52 5.61
N PRO A 81 8.37 -11.62 6.08
CA PRO A 81 7.23 -11.53 6.98
C PRO A 81 7.61 -11.01 8.38
N ALA A 82 8.90 -10.94 8.73
CA ALA A 82 9.36 -10.44 10.02
C ALA A 82 9.50 -8.90 10.10
N GLN A 83 9.20 -8.17 9.02
CA GLN A 83 9.31 -6.71 8.97
C GLN A 83 7.93 -6.06 9.05
N SER A 84 7.80 -4.99 9.83
CA SER A 84 6.61 -4.13 9.88
C SER A 84 6.45 -3.27 8.63
N GLN A 85 7.56 -2.97 7.96
CA GLN A 85 7.63 -2.17 6.75
C GLN A 85 8.26 -2.99 5.63
N VAL A 86 7.60 -3.04 4.48
CA VAL A 86 8.09 -3.79 3.32
C VAL A 86 8.07 -2.94 2.07
N PRO A 87 9.23 -2.70 1.42
CA PRO A 87 9.28 -1.98 0.17
C PRO A 87 8.82 -2.86 -0.99
N PHE A 88 8.15 -2.25 -1.95
CA PHE A 88 7.77 -2.89 -3.20
C PHE A 88 7.67 -1.86 -4.32
N THR A 89 7.91 -2.30 -5.55
CA THR A 89 7.91 -1.41 -6.72
C THR A 89 6.68 -1.67 -7.56
N VAL A 90 6.04 -0.60 -8.02
CA VAL A 90 4.94 -0.62 -9.00
C VAL A 90 5.34 0.17 -10.25
N CYS A 91 4.66 -0.08 -11.37
CA CYS A 91 4.81 0.76 -12.55
C CYS A 91 3.84 1.94 -12.42
N GLN A 92 4.33 3.16 -12.60
CA GLN A 92 3.49 4.33 -12.69
C GLN A 92 2.63 4.22 -13.96
N PRO A 93 1.34 4.56 -13.87
CA PRO A 93 0.52 4.71 -15.04
C PRO A 93 1.02 5.91 -15.87
N PRO A 94 0.83 5.89 -17.20
CA PRO A 94 1.19 7.00 -18.07
C PRO A 94 0.44 8.28 -17.68
N SER A 95 1.18 9.38 -17.53
CA SER A 95 0.64 10.67 -17.08
C SER A 95 0.30 11.64 -18.20
N LEU A 96 0.98 11.59 -19.35
CA LEU A 96 0.68 12.39 -20.55
C LEU A 96 1.34 11.78 -21.83
N ASP A 97 0.77 12.10 -22.99
CA ASP A 97 1.32 11.89 -24.34
C ASP A 97 1.48 10.46 -24.88
N ASN A 98 0.76 9.46 -24.34
CA ASN A 98 0.82 8.06 -24.80
C ASN A 98 2.25 7.47 -24.82
N LEU A 99 3.22 8.13 -24.19
CA LEU A 99 4.58 7.66 -24.07
C LEU A 99 4.60 6.64 -22.95
N TYR A 100 4.64 5.38 -23.35
CA TYR A 100 4.81 4.22 -22.46
C TYR A 100 6.25 4.20 -21.93
N VAL A 101 6.63 5.21 -21.14
CA VAL A 101 7.86 5.17 -20.36
C VAL A 101 7.53 4.39 -19.10
N ASN A 102 8.08 3.18 -18.99
CA ASN A 102 7.97 2.38 -17.78
C ASN A 102 8.71 3.09 -16.65
N ARG A 103 7.99 3.92 -15.89
CA ARG A 103 8.51 4.57 -14.69
C ARG A 103 8.16 3.71 -13.49
N SER A 104 9.18 3.26 -12.77
CA SER A 104 8.99 2.57 -11.49
C SER A 104 8.68 3.57 -10.39
N LEU A 105 7.80 3.18 -9.48
CA LEU A 105 7.52 3.87 -8.24
C LEU A 105 7.77 2.91 -7.08
N ASP A 106 8.64 3.31 -6.17
CA ASP A 106 8.91 2.57 -4.94
C ASP A 106 7.92 3.00 -3.85
N LEU A 107 7.16 2.02 -3.38
CA LEU A 107 6.18 2.15 -2.31
C LEU A 107 6.64 1.37 -1.09
N ILE A 108 6.13 1.75 0.07
CA ILE A 108 6.32 1.04 1.33
C ILE A 108 4.94 0.67 1.86
N ALA A 109 4.75 -0.60 2.18
CA ALA A 109 3.61 -1.05 2.96
C ALA A 109 4.06 -1.19 4.42
N SER A 110 3.50 -0.39 5.30
CA SER A 110 3.80 -0.40 6.73
C SER A 110 2.58 -0.78 7.57
N ILE A 111 2.84 -1.38 8.73
CA ILE A 111 1.80 -1.57 9.74
C ILE A 111 2.05 -0.60 10.88
N GLU A 112 1.04 0.23 11.10
CA GLU A 112 1.05 1.39 11.99
C GLU A 112 -0.04 1.26 13.05
N ARG A 113 -0.03 2.13 14.07
CA ARG A 113 -1.14 2.24 15.03
C ARG A 113 -1.91 3.53 14.83
N ASP A 114 -3.22 3.48 15.00
CA ASP A 114 -4.01 4.69 15.15
C ASP A 114 -3.92 5.25 16.59
N ARG A 115 -4.60 6.39 16.83
CA ARG A 115 -4.70 7.01 18.16
C ARG A 115 -5.40 6.14 19.22
N HIS A 116 -6.06 5.06 18.81
CA HIS A 116 -6.78 4.11 19.66
C HIS A 116 -6.04 2.76 19.77
N ASP A 117 -4.77 2.70 19.41
CA ASP A 117 -3.92 1.50 19.46
C ASP A 117 -4.37 0.37 18.50
N GLN A 118 -5.17 0.68 17.47
CA GLN A 118 -5.60 -0.27 16.45
C GLN A 118 -4.58 -0.38 15.33
N PRO A 119 -4.24 -1.61 14.87
CA PRO A 119 -3.31 -1.80 13.77
C PRO A 119 -3.93 -1.34 12.45
N MET A 120 -3.15 -0.61 11.66
CA MET A 120 -3.53 -0.10 10.34
C MET A 120 -2.50 -0.50 9.30
N LEU A 121 -2.93 -0.81 8.09
CA LEU A 121 -2.03 -0.93 6.94
C LEU A 121 -1.95 0.40 6.22
N ILE A 122 -0.76 0.98 6.13
CA ILE A 122 -0.51 2.22 5.43
C ILE A 122 0.39 1.95 4.23
N ILE A 123 0.07 2.56 3.08
CA ILE A 123 0.91 2.53 1.89
C ILE A 123 1.32 3.95 1.53
N THR A 124 2.63 4.19 1.53
CA THR A 124 3.25 5.48 1.25
C THR A 124 4.26 5.33 0.12
N THR A 125 4.70 6.46 -0.43
CA THR A 125 5.90 6.46 -1.25
C THR A 125 7.13 6.39 -0.37
N LYS A 126 8.23 5.86 -0.89
CA LYS A 126 9.51 5.89 -0.17
C LYS A 126 9.98 7.31 0.18
N GLU A 127 9.57 8.31 -0.59
CA GLU A 127 9.91 9.72 -0.36
C GLU A 127 9.13 10.33 0.81
N ASP A 128 7.92 9.82 1.11
CA ASP A 128 7.10 10.28 2.23
C ASP A 128 7.78 9.98 3.57
N GLU A 129 8.51 8.85 3.70
CA GLU A 129 9.21 8.49 4.94
C GLU A 129 10.43 9.38 5.24
N VAL A 130 11.02 10.05 4.24
CA VAL A 130 12.25 10.84 4.43
C VAL A 130 11.97 12.20 5.08
N HIS A 131 10.71 12.67 5.06
CA HIS A 131 10.34 13.98 5.60
C HIS A 131 9.98 13.97 7.09
N ASP A 132 9.83 12.81 7.72
CA ASP A 132 9.46 12.65 9.13
C ASP A 132 10.65 12.22 10.04
N ALA A 133 11.90 12.34 9.57
CA ALA A 133 13.13 12.01 10.32
C ALA A 133 13.96 13.22 10.76
#